data_AF-A0A0V0QQ51-F1
#
_entry.id   AF-A0A0V0QQ51-F1
#
_cell.length_a   1.000
_cell.length_b   1.000
_cell.length_c   1.000
_cell.angle_alpha   90.00
_cell.angle_beta   90.00
_cell.angle_gamma   90.00
#
_symmetry.space_group_name_H-M   'P 1'
#
loop_
_entity.id
_entity.type
_entity.pdbx_description
1 polymer ?
#
loop_
_entity_poly.entity_id
_entity_poly.type
_entity_poly.pdbx_seq_one_letter_code
_entity_poly.pdbx_strand_id
1 'polypeptide(L)'
;MIFNPSVQNTANKEDRDPNSNQPKKCNCKQSRCIKLYCECYASGTYCNGCHCVKCLNNNVTENWRKQAIQTTLERNPQAFQPKISTPHSKIPEKGIEINQQTAKHNKGCACKKSGCMKKYCECFQAGVPCSEICKCTDCHNNLQYHMNGRDNEYGNMIQQNSINLYGFSIKQRAL
;
A
#
# COMPACT_ATOMS: atom_id res chain seq x y z
N MET A 1 2.12 21.40 47.42
CA MET A 1 3.03 20.61 46.56
C MET A 1 2.23 20.05 45.39
N ILE A 2 2.53 20.57 44.19
CA ILE A 2 2.36 20.02 42.83
C ILE A 2 1.04 19.29 42.48
N PHE A 3 0.14 20.01 41.81
CA PHE A 3 -0.84 19.45 40.88
C PHE A 3 -0.10 18.97 39.62
N ASN A 4 -0.30 17.71 39.22
CA ASN A 4 0.20 17.13 37.98
C ASN A 4 -0.98 16.58 37.17
N PRO A 5 -1.46 17.27 36.10
CA PRO A 5 -2.48 16.72 35.23
C PRO A 5 -1.81 15.93 34.11
N SER A 6 -1.84 14.61 34.20
CA SER A 6 -1.50 13.71 33.10
C SER A 6 -2.52 13.88 31.97
N VAL A 7 -2.06 14.48 30.87
CA VAL A 7 -2.76 14.56 29.59
C VAL A 7 -2.91 13.14 29.03
N GLN A 8 -4.11 12.57 29.10
CA GLN A 8 -4.45 11.34 28.39
C GLN A 8 -4.81 11.68 26.94
N ASN A 9 -3.86 11.41 26.05
CA ASN A 9 -4.02 11.49 24.60
C ASN A 9 -4.64 10.19 24.08
N THR A 10 -5.97 10.11 24.02
CA THR A 10 -6.69 8.98 23.42
C THR A 10 -6.98 9.26 21.94
N ALA A 11 -5.97 9.07 21.08
CA ALA A 11 -6.20 8.95 19.65
C ALA A 11 -6.70 7.53 19.34
N ASN A 12 -8.02 7.36 19.33
CA ASN A 12 -8.68 6.14 18.84
C ASN A 12 -8.28 5.91 17.38
N LYS A 13 -7.59 4.79 17.12
CA LYS A 13 -7.40 4.27 15.77
C LYS A 13 -8.61 3.38 15.48
N GLU A 14 -9.47 3.84 14.58
CA GLU A 14 -10.53 3.00 14.03
C GLU A 14 -9.91 1.85 13.24
N ASP A 15 -10.03 0.63 13.75
CA ASP A 15 -9.83 -0.60 13.01
C ASP A 15 -10.94 -0.71 11.95
N ARG A 16 -10.63 -0.38 10.69
CA ARG A 16 -11.59 -0.51 9.59
C ARG A 16 -11.61 -1.93 9.04
N ASP A 17 -12.83 -2.44 8.89
CA ASP A 17 -13.18 -3.70 8.24
C ASP A 17 -12.54 -3.82 6.84
N PRO A 18 -11.80 -4.91 6.54
CA PRO A 18 -11.19 -5.16 5.23
C PRO A 18 -12.19 -5.26 4.05
N ASN A 19 -13.50 -5.41 4.31
CA ASN A 19 -14.53 -5.66 3.30
C ASN A 19 -15.38 -4.42 2.93
N SER A 20 -15.00 -3.21 3.39
CA SER A 20 -15.66 -2.00 2.91
C SER A 20 -15.06 -1.58 1.56
N ASN A 21 -15.85 -1.68 0.48
CA ASN A 21 -15.50 -1.21 -0.87
C ASN A 21 -15.36 0.33 -0.98
N GLN A 22 -15.25 1.03 0.14
CA GLN A 22 -15.11 2.48 0.17
C GLN A 22 -13.64 2.88 0.08
N PRO A 23 -13.28 3.83 -0.81
CA PRO A 23 -11.91 4.30 -0.93
C PRO A 23 -11.46 4.96 0.38
N LYS A 24 -10.25 4.59 0.83
CA LYS A 24 -9.64 5.13 2.06
C LYS A 24 -9.61 6.66 2.02
N LYS A 25 -10.05 7.28 3.12
CA LYS A 25 -10.04 8.73 3.30
C LYS A 25 -8.74 9.16 3.97
N CYS A 26 -8.01 10.10 3.38
CA CYS A 26 -6.75 10.57 3.95
C CYS A 26 -6.98 11.57 5.11
N ASN A 27 -5.98 11.69 6.00
CA ASN A 27 -5.98 12.56 7.18
C ASN A 27 -4.83 13.59 7.14
N CYS A 28 -4.45 14.03 5.94
CA CYS A 28 -3.25 14.81 5.72
C CYS A 28 -3.30 16.19 6.41
N LYS A 29 -2.32 16.51 7.25
CA LYS A 29 -2.20 17.82 7.92
C LYS A 29 -1.20 18.77 7.26
N GLN A 30 -0.12 18.23 6.69
CA GLN A 30 1.02 19.04 6.22
C GLN A 30 1.31 18.90 4.72
N SER A 31 0.86 17.82 4.07
CA SER A 31 1.12 17.61 2.64
C SER A 31 0.29 18.52 1.74
N ARG A 32 -0.78 19.13 2.28
CA ARG A 32 -1.87 19.79 1.51
C ARG A 32 -2.40 18.89 0.38
N CYS A 33 -2.23 17.58 0.54
CA CYS A 33 -2.53 16.55 -0.43
C CYS A 33 -1.83 16.67 -1.80
N ILE A 34 -0.76 17.44 -1.94
CA ILE A 34 0.01 17.59 -3.20
C ILE A 34 1.42 16.99 -3.10
N LYS A 35 1.60 16.06 -2.17
CA LYS A 35 2.84 15.28 -1.97
C LYS A 35 2.49 13.81 -1.86
N LEU A 36 3.40 12.93 -2.27
CA LEU A 36 3.21 11.46 -2.25
C LEU A 36 2.97 10.85 -0.85
N TYR A 37 3.11 11.63 0.23
CA TYR A 37 2.65 11.25 1.56
C TYR A 37 1.12 11.09 1.65
N CYS A 38 0.37 11.74 0.77
CA CYS A 38 -1.07 11.57 0.66
C CYS A 38 -1.39 10.39 -0.24
N GLU A 39 -2.12 9.40 0.28
CA GLU A 39 -2.52 8.20 -0.47
C GLU A 39 -3.38 8.55 -1.71
N CYS A 40 -4.30 9.53 -1.61
CA CYS A 40 -5.11 9.96 -2.76
C CYS A 40 -4.24 10.56 -3.87
N TYR A 41 -3.26 11.39 -3.50
CA TYR A 41 -2.35 11.99 -4.46
C TYR A 41 -1.39 10.97 -5.07
N ALA A 42 -0.85 10.06 -4.26
CA ALA A 42 0.02 9.00 -4.72
C ALA A 42 -0.68 8.05 -5.70
N SER A 43 -2.00 7.85 -5.57
CA SER A 43 -2.82 7.10 -6.53
C SER A 43 -3.30 7.91 -7.73
N GLY A 44 -2.93 9.20 -7.84
CA GLY A 44 -3.36 10.09 -8.92
C GLY A 44 -4.82 10.56 -8.83
N THR A 45 -5.54 10.21 -7.75
CA THR A 45 -6.95 10.54 -7.56
C THR A 45 -7.14 11.86 -6.80
N TYR A 46 -8.30 12.51 -6.99
CA TYR A 46 -8.66 13.65 -6.16
C TYR A 46 -9.01 13.20 -4.75
N CYS A 47 -8.77 14.07 -3.77
CA CYS A 47 -9.38 13.88 -2.45
C CYS A 47 -10.88 14.06 -2.57
N ASN A 48 -11.65 13.08 -2.11
CA ASN A 48 -13.11 13.13 -2.09
C ASN A 48 -13.60 12.80 -0.68
N GLY A 49 -14.24 13.74 0.02
CA GLY A 49 -14.72 13.55 1.40
C GLY A 49 -13.64 13.10 2.39
N CYS A 50 -12.42 13.63 2.27
CA CYS A 50 -11.29 13.29 3.14
C CYS A 50 -11.21 14.21 4.38
N HIS A 51 -10.51 13.77 5.42
CA HIS A 51 -10.28 14.55 6.65
C HIS A 51 -8.99 15.38 6.60
N CYS A 52 -8.48 15.65 5.40
CA CYS A 52 -7.28 16.45 5.20
C CYS A 52 -7.53 17.95 5.39
N VAL A 53 -6.54 18.65 5.91
CA VAL A 53 -6.61 20.10 6.18
C VAL A 53 -5.93 20.88 5.04
N LYS A 54 -6.56 21.99 4.60
CA LYS A 54 -6.07 22.86 3.51
C LYS A 54 -5.70 22.06 2.24
N CYS A 55 -6.62 21.21 1.80
CA CYS A 55 -6.42 20.33 0.65
C CYS A 55 -6.29 21.14 -0.64
N LEU A 56 -5.24 20.86 -1.42
CA LEU A 56 -5.04 21.38 -2.77
C LEU A 56 -5.19 20.28 -3.84
N ASN A 57 -5.60 19.07 -3.44
CA ASN A 57 -5.79 17.93 -4.32
C ASN A 57 -7.28 17.77 -4.71
N ASN A 58 -7.81 18.78 -5.38
CA ASN A 58 -9.20 18.86 -5.84
C ASN A 58 -9.27 19.64 -7.16
N ASN A 59 -10.42 19.64 -7.81
CA ASN A 59 -10.64 20.30 -9.10
C ASN A 59 -10.62 21.85 -9.02
N VAL A 60 -10.90 22.44 -7.86
CA VAL A 60 -10.91 23.90 -7.67
C VAL A 60 -9.50 24.47 -7.74
N THR A 61 -8.52 23.75 -7.17
CA THR A 61 -7.11 24.16 -7.13
C THR A 61 -6.26 23.43 -8.17
N GLU A 62 -6.81 23.17 -9.35
CA GLU A 62 -6.20 22.30 -10.36
C GLU A 62 -4.83 22.80 -10.86
N ASN A 63 -4.63 24.11 -10.98
CA ASN A 63 -3.34 24.66 -11.40
C ASN A 63 -2.20 24.27 -10.43
N TRP A 64 -2.44 24.36 -9.12
CA TRP A 64 -1.48 23.95 -8.09
C TRP A 64 -1.23 22.44 -8.12
N ARG A 65 -2.28 21.64 -8.35
CA ARG A 65 -2.17 20.19 -8.48
C ARG A 65 -1.33 19.80 -9.71
N LYS A 66 -1.60 20.39 -10.88
CA LYS A 66 -0.83 20.14 -12.12
C LYS A 66 0.65 20.48 -11.96
N GLN A 67 0.96 21.64 -11.38
CA GLN A 67 2.34 22.04 -11.11
C GLN A 67 3.04 21.03 -10.17
N ALA A 68 2.35 20.60 -9.10
CA ALA A 68 2.90 19.61 -8.18
C ALA A 68 3.15 18.25 -8.87
N ILE A 69 2.23 17.81 -9.74
CA ILE A 69 2.39 16.57 -10.53
C ILE A 69 3.62 16.67 -11.41
N GLN A 70 3.76 17.77 -12.16
CA GLN A 70 4.90 18.02 -13.03
C GLN A 70 6.22 17.95 -12.26
N THR A 71 6.36 18.72 -11.18
CA THR A 71 7.58 18.71 -10.34
C THR A 71 7.86 17.33 -9.73
N THR A 72 6.81 16.56 -9.43
CA THR A 72 6.96 15.19 -8.92
C THR A 72 7.53 14.26 -9.99
N LEU A 73 7.01 14.35 -11.23
CA LEU A 73 7.47 13.55 -12.37
C LEU A 73 8.88 13.94 -12.84
N GLU A 74 9.23 15.23 -12.81
CA GLU A 74 10.58 15.71 -13.12
C GLU A 74 11.64 15.09 -12.18
N ARG A 75 11.29 14.88 -10.90
CA ARG A 75 12.18 14.24 -9.92
C ARG A 75 12.19 12.72 -10.04
N ASN A 76 11.05 12.12 -10.40
CA ASN A 76 10.91 10.69 -10.59
C ASN A 76 9.79 10.41 -11.62
N PRO A 77 10.14 10.02 -12.86
CA PRO A 77 9.15 9.72 -13.89
C PRO A 77 8.17 8.60 -13.54
N GLN A 78 8.55 7.71 -12.61
CA GLN A 78 7.72 6.58 -12.15
C GLN A 78 7.00 6.88 -10.84
N ALA A 79 6.94 8.13 -10.38
CA ALA A 79 6.41 8.51 -9.07
C ALA A 79 4.95 8.08 -8.81
N PHE A 80 4.14 7.98 -9.87
CA PHE A 80 2.73 7.59 -9.79
C PHE A 80 2.47 6.18 -10.34
N GLN A 81 3.52 5.44 -10.69
CA GLN A 81 3.39 4.02 -11.03
C GLN A 81 3.16 3.18 -9.76
N PRO A 82 2.39 2.09 -9.82
CA PRO A 82 2.23 1.18 -8.70
C PRO A 82 3.59 0.72 -8.16
N LYS A 83 3.76 0.78 -6.83
CA LYS A 83 5.01 0.35 -6.17
C LYS A 83 5.20 -1.17 -6.23
N ILE A 84 4.11 -1.92 -6.35
CA ILE A 84 4.08 -3.36 -6.48
C ILE A 84 3.67 -3.70 -7.90
N SER A 85 4.52 -4.43 -8.61
CA SER A 85 4.14 -5.00 -9.91
C SER A 85 3.43 -6.32 -9.69
N THR A 86 2.22 -6.44 -10.24
CA THR A 86 1.47 -7.70 -10.30
C THR A 86 1.51 -8.23 -11.75
N PRO A 87 1.64 -9.55 -11.97
CA PRO A 87 1.71 -10.13 -13.31
C PRO A 87 0.46 -9.87 -14.17
N HIS A 88 -0.69 -9.60 -13.56
CA HIS A 88 -1.99 -9.55 -14.24
C HIS A 88 -2.44 -8.15 -14.70
N SER A 89 -1.62 -7.12 -14.63
CA SER A 89 -2.01 -5.79 -15.16
C SER A 89 -1.89 -5.67 -16.69
N LYS A 90 -1.47 -6.74 -17.40
CA LYS A 90 -1.57 -6.85 -18.85
C LYS A 90 -2.27 -8.16 -19.17
N ILE A 91 -3.44 -8.10 -19.80
CA ILE A 91 -4.06 -9.25 -20.46
C ILE A 91 -3.11 -9.66 -21.59
N PRO A 92 -2.46 -10.84 -21.59
CA PRO A 92 -1.71 -11.29 -22.73
C PRO A 92 -2.69 -11.97 -23.70
N GLU A 93 -2.76 -11.48 -24.94
CA GLU A 93 -3.24 -12.29 -26.05
C GLU A 93 -2.40 -13.57 -26.12
N LYS A 94 -3.10 -14.72 -26.06
CA LYS A 94 -2.70 -16.09 -26.42
C LYS A 94 -1.19 -16.43 -26.37
N GLY A 95 -0.83 -17.26 -25.40
CA GLY A 95 0.38 -18.10 -25.42
C GLY A 95 1.05 -18.17 -24.04
N ILE A 96 0.51 -18.98 -23.14
CA ILE A 96 0.99 -19.04 -21.75
C ILE A 96 2.13 -20.06 -21.63
N GLU A 97 3.36 -19.58 -21.68
CA GLU A 97 4.45 -20.18 -20.89
C GLU A 97 4.26 -19.70 -19.44
N ILE A 98 4.09 -20.65 -18.52
CA ILE A 98 3.91 -20.38 -17.08
C ILE A 98 5.26 -19.99 -16.51
N ASN A 99 5.67 -18.74 -16.73
CA ASN A 99 6.82 -18.18 -16.02
C ASN A 99 6.30 -17.57 -14.71
N GLN A 100 6.80 -18.08 -13.58
CA GLN A 100 6.39 -17.77 -12.21
C GLN A 100 6.78 -16.33 -11.82
N GLN A 101 6.26 -15.31 -12.50
CA GLN A 101 6.43 -13.94 -12.04
C GLN A 101 5.58 -13.75 -10.78
N THR A 102 6.24 -13.70 -9.62
CA THR A 102 5.60 -13.34 -8.36
C THR A 102 5.52 -11.81 -8.23
N ALA A 103 4.48 -11.32 -7.55
CA ALA A 103 4.33 -9.89 -7.32
C ALA A 103 5.53 -9.35 -6.52
N LYS A 104 6.11 -8.23 -6.96
CA LYS A 104 7.34 -7.68 -6.36
C LYS A 104 7.30 -6.17 -6.20
N HIS A 105 7.96 -5.68 -5.15
CA HIS A 105 8.11 -4.25 -4.90
C HIS A 105 9.18 -3.65 -5.81
N ASN A 106 8.83 -2.78 -6.75
CA ASN A 106 9.68 -2.32 -7.85
C ASN A 106 11.01 -1.68 -7.42
N LYS A 107 11.04 -0.97 -6.30
CA LYS A 107 12.26 -0.33 -5.77
C LYS A 107 12.95 -1.10 -4.63
N GLY A 108 12.31 -2.16 -4.14
CA GLY A 108 12.60 -2.73 -2.81
C GLY A 108 12.32 -1.79 -1.63
N CYS A 109 12.23 -2.36 -0.41
CA CYS A 109 12.14 -1.59 0.83
C CYS A 109 13.53 -1.29 1.41
N ALA A 110 13.62 -0.36 2.37
CA ALA A 110 14.89 0.01 3.04
C ALA A 110 14.79 -0.08 4.57
N CYS A 111 13.95 -0.98 5.08
CA CYS A 111 13.62 -1.06 6.50
C CYS A 111 14.83 -1.41 7.38
N LYS A 112 14.95 -0.74 8.53
CA LYS A 112 16.07 -0.98 9.48
C LYS A 112 15.66 -1.63 10.80
N LYS A 113 14.41 -1.44 11.24
CA LYS A 113 13.94 -1.81 12.59
C LYS A 113 12.68 -2.68 12.61
N SER A 114 11.97 -2.80 11.49
CA SER A 114 10.68 -3.51 11.46
C SER A 114 10.82 -5.03 11.37
N GLY A 115 12.02 -5.54 11.13
CA GLY A 115 12.24 -6.93 10.68
C GLY A 115 11.49 -7.28 9.40
N CYS A 116 10.96 -6.26 8.70
CA CYS A 116 9.94 -6.40 7.66
C CYS A 116 8.66 -7.15 8.10
N MET A 117 8.39 -7.30 9.39
CA MET A 117 7.21 -8.00 9.93
C MET A 117 6.08 -7.05 10.37
N LYS A 118 6.13 -5.79 9.94
CA LYS A 118 5.19 -4.73 10.35
C LYS A 118 4.79 -3.91 9.13
N LYS A 119 3.59 -3.30 9.17
CA LYS A 119 3.05 -2.43 8.09
C LYS A 119 3.87 -1.17 7.80
N TYR A 120 4.93 -0.90 8.57
CA TYR A 120 5.96 0.08 8.21
C TYR A 120 6.80 -0.34 6.98
N CYS A 121 6.87 -1.64 6.70
CA CYS A 121 7.49 -2.16 5.49
C CYS A 121 6.47 -2.20 4.36
N GLU A 122 6.79 -1.56 3.23
CA GLU A 122 5.91 -1.52 2.06
C GLU A 122 5.69 -2.91 1.45
N CYS A 123 6.66 -3.83 1.54
CA CYS A 123 6.50 -5.21 1.08
C CYS A 123 5.49 -5.96 1.95
N PHE A 124 5.65 -5.89 3.27
CA PHE A 124 4.75 -6.53 4.22
C PHE A 124 3.33 -5.94 4.17
N GLN A 125 3.21 -4.62 4.08
CA GLN A 125 1.92 -3.95 3.93
C GLN A 125 1.18 -4.41 2.66
N ALA A 126 1.92 -4.67 1.58
CA ALA A 126 1.37 -5.17 0.32
C ALA A 126 1.19 -6.70 0.27
N GLY A 127 1.57 -7.42 1.33
CA GLY A 127 1.49 -8.87 1.38
C GLY A 127 2.41 -9.58 0.39
N VAL A 128 3.52 -8.96 0.00
CA VAL A 128 4.54 -9.58 -0.87
C VAL A 128 5.83 -9.83 -0.09
N PRO A 129 6.57 -10.90 -0.41
CA PRO A 129 7.89 -11.13 0.18
C PRO A 129 8.85 -10.00 -0.24
N CYS A 130 9.76 -9.65 0.66
CA CYS A 130 10.96 -8.92 0.29
C CYS A 130 11.77 -9.76 -0.69
N SER A 131 12.34 -9.10 -1.70
CA SER A 131 13.22 -9.68 -2.70
C SER A 131 14.62 -9.10 -2.63
N GLU A 132 15.53 -9.58 -3.47
CA GLU A 132 16.95 -9.18 -3.50
C GLU A 132 17.18 -7.67 -3.70
N ILE A 133 16.24 -6.95 -4.32
CA ILE A 133 16.31 -5.50 -4.49
C ILE A 133 16.02 -4.71 -3.20
N CYS A 134 15.52 -5.36 -2.16
CA CYS A 134 15.28 -4.73 -0.86
C CYS A 134 16.61 -4.52 -0.11
N LYS A 135 16.82 -3.31 0.42
CA LYS A 135 17.99 -2.91 1.21
C LYS A 135 17.71 -2.94 2.73
N CYS A 136 16.74 -3.76 3.12
CA CYS A 136 16.37 -3.93 4.52
C CYS A 136 17.44 -4.72 5.30
N THR A 137 17.56 -4.44 6.59
CA THR A 137 18.44 -5.19 7.51
C THR A 137 17.59 -6.08 8.40
N ASP A 138 18.12 -7.26 8.75
CA ASP A 138 17.44 -8.25 9.60
C ASP A 138 16.03 -8.60 9.10
N CYS A 139 15.93 -9.02 7.84
CA CYS A 139 14.64 -9.23 7.18
C CYS A 139 14.06 -10.61 7.48
N HIS A 140 12.85 -10.65 8.04
CA HIS A 140 12.10 -11.89 8.23
C HIS A 140 10.96 -12.07 7.22
N ASN A 141 10.72 -11.10 6.32
CA ASN A 141 9.66 -11.13 5.31
C ASN A 141 10.16 -11.76 4.01
N ASN A 142 10.69 -12.97 4.09
CA ASN A 142 11.24 -13.69 2.94
C ASN A 142 10.21 -14.66 2.33
N LEU A 143 10.52 -15.24 1.18
CA LEU A 143 9.62 -16.18 0.50
C LEU A 143 9.26 -17.38 1.39
N GLN A 144 10.21 -17.90 2.17
CA GLN A 144 10.00 -19.02 3.10
C GLN A 144 8.89 -18.72 4.12
N TYR A 145 8.86 -17.52 4.69
CA TYR A 145 7.79 -17.08 5.60
C TYR A 145 6.41 -17.14 4.92
N HIS A 146 6.30 -16.67 3.67
CA HIS A 146 5.05 -16.69 2.91
C HIS A 146 4.61 -18.10 2.49
N MET A 147 5.55 -19.03 2.25
CA MET A 147 5.21 -20.43 1.92
C MET A 147 4.69 -21.23 3.12
N ASN A 148 5.16 -20.91 4.33
CA ASN A 148 4.82 -21.62 5.57
C ASN A 148 3.59 -21.04 6.30
N GLY A 149 3.17 -19.81 6.02
CA GLY A 149 2.08 -19.11 6.72
C GLY A 149 0.66 -19.45 6.27
N ARG A 150 0.39 -20.65 5.74
CA ARG A 150 -0.95 -21.02 5.25
C ARG A 150 -2.00 -21.30 6.34
N ASP A 151 -1.58 -21.38 7.62
CA ASP A 151 -2.44 -21.85 8.72
C ASP A 151 -2.65 -20.83 9.88
N ASN A 152 -2.30 -19.55 9.73
CA ASN A 152 -2.48 -18.55 10.80
C ASN A 152 -3.34 -17.34 10.37
N GLU A 153 -4.04 -16.75 11.36
CA GLU A 153 -5.03 -15.67 11.20
C GLU A 153 -4.48 -14.40 10.50
N TYR A 154 -3.15 -14.21 10.52
CA TYR A 154 -2.44 -13.15 9.78
C TYR A 154 -2.19 -13.50 8.29
N GLY A 155 -2.14 -14.78 7.93
CA GLY A 155 -2.04 -15.28 6.55
C GLY A 155 -3.33 -15.11 5.75
N ASN A 156 -4.49 -15.09 6.41
CA ASN A 156 -5.79 -14.84 5.76
C ASN A 156 -5.91 -13.40 5.19
N MET A 157 -5.27 -12.40 5.81
CA MET A 157 -5.18 -11.03 5.26
C MET A 157 -4.26 -10.94 4.03
N ILE A 158 -3.23 -11.78 3.94
CA ILE A 158 -2.39 -11.90 2.74
C ILE A 158 -3.23 -12.52 1.62
N GLN A 159 -4.01 -13.58 1.93
CA GLN A 159 -4.90 -14.26 0.98
C GLN A 159 -5.96 -13.33 0.35
N GLN A 160 -6.60 -12.42 1.08
CA GLN A 160 -7.61 -11.52 0.49
C GLN A 160 -7.04 -10.53 -0.53
N ASN A 161 -5.77 -10.10 -0.38
CA ASN A 161 -5.07 -9.31 -1.40
C ASN A 161 -4.38 -10.18 -2.47
N SER A 162 -4.10 -11.46 -2.18
CA SER A 162 -3.53 -12.44 -3.11
C SER A 162 -4.57 -13.15 -4.00
N ILE A 163 -5.85 -13.21 -3.61
CA ILE A 163 -6.91 -13.85 -4.42
C ILE A 163 -7.13 -13.10 -5.75
N ASN A 164 -7.00 -11.77 -5.75
CA ASN A 164 -7.01 -10.98 -6.98
C ASN A 164 -5.71 -11.05 -7.79
N LEU A 165 -4.69 -11.74 -7.26
CA LEU A 165 -3.33 -11.78 -7.76
C LEU A 165 -2.91 -13.18 -8.26
N TYR A 166 -3.68 -14.21 -7.90
CA TYR A 166 -3.42 -15.62 -8.22
C TYR A 166 -4.64 -16.39 -8.75
N GLY A 167 -5.69 -15.72 -9.26
CA GLY A 167 -6.67 -16.33 -10.16
C GLY A 167 -7.22 -17.71 -9.75
N PHE A 168 -7.44 -17.98 -8.47
CA PHE A 168 -8.13 -19.21 -8.06
C PHE A 168 -9.64 -18.96 -8.16
N SER A 169 -10.21 -19.35 -9.29
CA SER A 169 -11.62 -19.69 -9.37
C SER A 169 -11.86 -20.91 -8.48
N ILE A 170 -12.13 -20.69 -7.19
CA ILE A 170 -12.82 -21.70 -6.41
C ILE A 170 -14.29 -21.62 -6.85
N LYS A 171 -14.62 -22.29 -7.96
CA LYS A 171 -15.99 -22.75 -8.14
C LYS A 171 -16.28 -23.68 -6.96
N GLN A 172 -17.11 -23.18 -6.06
CA GLN A 172 -17.74 -23.94 -4.99
C GLN A 172 -18.28 -25.25 -5.55
N ARG A 173 -17.95 -26.36 -4.87
CA ARG A 173 -18.85 -27.50 -4.85
C ARG A 173 -20.16 -27.04 -4.23
N ALA A 174 -21.24 -27.11 -5.00
CA ALA A 174 -22.59 -27.16 -4.49
C ALA A 174 -23.41 -28.02 -5.45
N LEU A 175 -23.96 -29.10 -4.86
CA LEU A 175 -24.75 -30.21 -5.43
C LEU A 175 -23.94 -31.33 -6.07
#